data_AF-A0A4Y2BC55-F1
#
_entry.id   AF-A0A4Y2BC55-F1
#
_cell.length_a   1.000
_cell.length_b   1.000
_cell.length_c   1.000
_cell.angle_alpha   90.00
_cell.angle_beta   90.00
_cell.angle_gamma   90.00
#
_symmetry.space_group_name_H-M   'P 1'
#
loop_
_entity.id
_entity.type
_entity.pdbx_description
1 polymer ?
#
loop_
_entity_poly.entity_id
_entity_poly.type
_entity_poly.pdbx_seq_one_letter_code
_entity_poly.pdbx_strand_id
1 'polypeptide(L)'
;MDEPTDFAGLAILTVILFYPYLDSFHEDLLLCKPLPSTSTGTEILKLLDEFFVKNSILCDNCVDVCTDGAKAMTGKMSGAVAKIKGKAKGCSSVHCILHQHALTMKKMPPFKKEVLSETAKIINFIKSRPKNNRLFKILCGDMESLQTSLLLHTEIRWLFRGKSLIRLFELRNEVGIFLRDNDFVLGEKLYDER
;
A
#
# COMPACT_ATOMS: atom_id res chain seq x y z
N MET A 1 -7.15 8.37 -7.63
CA MET A 1 -6.40 9.04 -8.72
C MET A 1 -4.98 9.25 -8.27
N ASP A 2 -4.04 8.86 -9.12
CA ASP A 2 -2.61 8.92 -8.84
C ASP A 2 -1.84 9.34 -10.10
N GLU A 3 -0.64 9.90 -9.90
CA GLU A 3 0.28 10.29 -10.98
C GLU A 3 1.66 9.66 -10.73
N PRO A 4 1.79 8.34 -10.92
CA PRO A 4 3.09 7.69 -10.88
C PRO A 4 3.97 8.11 -12.05
N THR A 5 5.29 8.04 -11.84
CA THR A 5 6.29 8.11 -12.90
C THR A 5 6.68 6.68 -13.29
N ASP A 6 6.66 6.37 -14.59
CA ASP A 6 7.10 5.06 -15.08
C ASP A 6 8.64 4.92 -15.11
N PHE A 7 9.14 3.76 -15.54
CA PHE A 7 10.57 3.49 -15.61
C PHE A 7 11.32 4.35 -16.63
N ALA A 8 10.62 4.94 -17.61
CA ALA A 8 11.17 5.83 -18.61
C ALA A 8 11.12 7.30 -18.18
N GLY A 9 10.60 7.59 -16.98
CA GLY A 9 10.46 8.96 -16.47
C GLY A 9 9.17 9.66 -16.93
N LEU A 10 8.24 8.95 -17.56
CA LEU A 10 6.97 9.52 -18.02
C LEU A 10 5.99 9.59 -16.86
N ALA A 11 5.41 10.77 -16.66
CA ALA A 11 4.29 10.99 -15.76
C ALA A 11 3.03 10.32 -16.33
N ILE A 12 2.44 9.37 -15.60
CA ILE A 12 1.25 8.63 -16.02
C ILE A 12 0.10 8.99 -15.09
N LEU A 13 -0.98 9.56 -15.61
CA LEU A 13 -2.22 9.70 -14.85
C LEU A 13 -2.94 8.36 -14.81
N THR A 14 -3.19 7.85 -13.60
CA THR A 14 -3.98 6.64 -13.35
C THR A 14 -5.22 6.98 -12.54
N VAL A 15 -6.39 6.65 -13.07
CA VAL A 15 -7.68 6.84 -12.40
C VAL A 15 -8.42 5.51 -12.35
N ILE A 16 -8.71 5.10 -11.12
CA ILE A 16 -9.59 3.98 -10.80
C ILE A 16 -10.92 4.59 -10.34
N LEU A 17 -12.01 4.09 -10.90
CA LEU A 17 -13.37 4.50 -10.57
C LEU A 17 -13.99 3.49 -9.60
N PHE A 18 -14.66 4.00 -8.58
CA PHE A 18 -15.54 3.23 -7.72
C PHE A 18 -16.97 3.71 -7.94
N TYR A 19 -17.88 2.79 -8.28
CA TYR A 19 -19.26 3.15 -8.57
C TYR A 19 -20.24 2.07 -8.11
N PRO A 20 -21.44 2.45 -7.65
CA PRO A 20 -22.50 1.49 -7.39
C PRO A 20 -23.03 0.95 -8.72
N TYR A 21 -23.19 -0.36 -8.81
CA TYR A 21 -23.84 -1.01 -9.94
C TYR A 21 -24.66 -2.19 -9.41
N LEU A 22 -25.97 -2.15 -9.68
CA LEU A 22 -26.95 -3.05 -9.05
C LEU A 22 -26.83 -2.99 -7.52
N ASP A 23 -26.58 -4.12 -6.87
CA ASP A 23 -26.52 -4.26 -5.42
C ASP A 23 -25.08 -4.27 -4.86
N SER A 24 -24.07 -3.91 -5.67
CA SER A 24 -22.66 -3.91 -5.26
C SER A 24 -21.88 -2.68 -5.73
N PHE A 25 -20.75 -2.43 -5.07
CA PHE A 25 -19.75 -1.47 -5.56
C PHE A 25 -18.75 -2.18 -6.47
N HIS A 26 -18.47 -1.55 -7.59
CA HIS A 26 -17.50 -2.02 -8.58
C HIS A 26 -16.30 -1.08 -8.62
N GLU A 27 -15.14 -1.67 -8.91
CA GLU A 27 -13.87 -0.98 -9.10
C GLU A 27 -13.40 -1.26 -10.53
N ASP A 28 -13.17 -0.21 -11.33
CA ASP A 28 -12.67 -0.34 -12.69
C ASP A 28 -11.57 0.68 -12.99
N LEU A 29 -10.64 0.31 -13.88
CA LEU A 29 -9.66 1.24 -14.42
C LEU A 29 -10.34 2.17 -15.43
N LEU A 30 -10.50 3.44 -15.04
CA LEU A 30 -11.11 4.45 -15.87
C LEU A 30 -10.12 4.93 -16.95
N LEU A 31 -8.92 5.31 -16.54
CA LEU A 31 -7.85 5.67 -17.47
C LEU A 31 -6.47 5.40 -16.88
N CYS A 32 -5.53 5.06 -17.76
CA CYS A 32 -4.09 5.01 -17.49
C CYS A 32 -3.41 5.59 -18.72
N LYS A 33 -2.98 6.85 -18.65
CA LYS A 33 -2.44 7.57 -19.81
C LYS A 33 -1.29 8.49 -19.42
N PRO A 34 -0.27 8.63 -20.29
CA PRO A 34 0.78 9.60 -20.07
C PRO A 34 0.23 11.02 -20.07
N LEU A 35 0.77 11.87 -19.21
CA LEU A 35 0.52 13.31 -19.23
C LEU A 35 1.35 13.93 -20.36
N PRO A 36 0.75 14.73 -21.27
CA PRO A 36 1.43 15.19 -22.49
C PRO A 36 2.59 16.16 -22.25
N SER A 37 2.55 16.91 -21.14
CA SER A 37 3.50 17.99 -20.88
C SER A 37 3.96 18.02 -19.42
N THR A 38 3.11 18.53 -18.53
CA THR A 38 3.44 18.77 -17.12
C THR A 38 2.46 18.05 -16.20
N SER A 39 2.90 17.69 -15.01
CA SER A 39 2.05 17.13 -13.95
C SER A 39 1.29 18.21 -13.17
N THR A 40 0.78 19.25 -13.84
CA THR A 40 -0.02 20.28 -13.18
C THR A 40 -1.48 19.84 -13.03
N GLY A 41 -2.17 20.35 -12.02
CA GLY A 41 -3.59 20.07 -11.83
C GLY A 41 -4.48 20.49 -13.01
N THR A 42 -4.03 21.47 -13.82
CA THR A 42 -4.71 21.87 -15.06
C THR A 42 -4.61 20.80 -16.14
N GLU A 43 -3.40 20.27 -16.39
CA GLU A 43 -3.20 19.22 -17.40
C GLU A 43 -3.89 17.91 -17.00
N ILE A 44 -3.85 17.57 -15.71
CA ILE A 44 -4.57 16.41 -15.16
C ILE A 44 -6.08 16.55 -15.41
N LEU A 45 -6.67 17.71 -15.08
CA LEU A 45 -8.09 17.94 -15.32
C LEU A 45 -8.42 17.90 -16.82
N LYS A 46 -7.58 18.51 -17.66
CA LYS A 46 -7.79 18.52 -19.12
C LYS A 46 -7.86 17.10 -19.68
N LEU A 47 -6.91 16.24 -19.30
CA LEU A 47 -6.90 14.84 -19.73
C LEU A 47 -8.14 14.07 -19.25
N LEU A 48 -8.60 14.33 -18.02
CA LEU A 48 -9.84 13.76 -17.49
C LEU A 48 -11.07 14.24 -18.23
N ASP A 49 -11.17 15.54 -18.49
CA ASP A 49 -12.29 16.14 -19.21
C ASP A 49 -12.40 15.59 -20.63
N GLU A 50 -11.27 15.52 -21.35
CA GLU A 50 -11.21 14.93 -22.69
C GLU A 50 -11.68 13.47 -22.67
N PHE A 51 -11.30 12.71 -21.64
CA PHE A 51 -11.76 11.35 -21.45
C PHE A 51 -13.26 11.28 -21.14
N PHE A 52 -13.77 12.13 -20.26
CA PHE A 52 -15.19 12.18 -19.89
C PHE A 52 -16.07 12.57 -21.08
N VAL A 53 -15.70 13.61 -21.82
CA VAL A 53 -16.41 14.04 -23.03
C VAL A 53 -16.42 12.92 -24.07
N LYS A 54 -15.26 12.29 -24.33
CA LYS A 54 -15.14 11.21 -25.32
C LYS A 54 -16.03 10.00 -24.99
N ASN A 55 -16.22 9.68 -23.71
CA ASN A 55 -16.99 8.52 -23.26
C ASN A 55 -18.38 8.88 -22.73
N SER A 56 -18.84 10.12 -22.94
CA SER A 56 -20.15 10.62 -22.47
C SER A 56 -20.37 10.44 -20.96
N ILE A 57 -19.31 10.59 -20.17
CA ILE A 57 -19.35 10.54 -18.70
C ILE A 57 -19.58 11.96 -18.17
N LEU A 58 -20.59 12.14 -17.33
CA LEU A 58 -20.87 13.43 -16.70
C LEU A 58 -19.93 13.64 -15.50
N CYS A 59 -19.15 14.73 -15.51
CA CYS A 59 -18.27 15.09 -14.41
C CYS A 59 -19.05 15.30 -13.10
N ASP A 60 -20.29 15.79 -13.19
CA ASP A 60 -21.19 16.01 -12.05
C ASP A 60 -21.53 14.74 -11.26
N ASN A 61 -21.34 13.56 -11.86
CA ASN A 61 -21.50 12.28 -11.16
C ASN A 61 -20.33 11.97 -10.21
N CYS A 62 -19.26 12.77 -10.20
CA CYS A 62 -18.13 12.58 -9.32
C CYS A 62 -18.48 12.99 -7.88
N VAL A 63 -18.73 11.99 -7.03
CA VAL A 63 -19.09 12.20 -5.61
C VAL A 63 -17.86 12.44 -4.74
N ASP A 64 -16.78 11.68 -4.93
CA ASP A 64 -15.55 11.83 -4.15
C ASP A 64 -14.30 11.59 -5.01
N VAL A 65 -13.22 12.31 -4.68
CA VAL A 65 -11.90 12.09 -5.28
C VAL A 65 -10.87 11.76 -4.19
N CYS A 66 -10.30 10.57 -4.29
CA CYS A 66 -9.16 10.13 -3.49
C CYS A 66 -7.83 10.37 -4.23
N THR A 67 -6.88 11.07 -3.59
CA THR A 67 -5.54 11.36 -4.15
C THR A 67 -4.43 11.17 -3.11
N ASP A 68 -3.19 11.02 -3.56
CA ASP A 68 -2.02 10.81 -2.72
C ASP A 68 -1.57 12.04 -1.90
N GLY A 69 -2.21 13.19 -2.11
CA GLY A 69 -1.85 14.43 -1.41
C GLY A 69 -0.88 15.33 -2.15
N ALA A 70 -0.35 14.93 -3.31
CA ALA A 70 0.60 15.74 -4.08
C ALA A 70 0.04 17.13 -4.37
N LYS A 71 0.91 18.16 -4.40
CA LYS A 71 0.50 19.56 -4.60
C LYS A 71 -0.23 19.77 -5.93
N ALA A 72 0.13 19.01 -6.96
CA ALA A 72 -0.55 18.96 -8.25
C ALA A 72 -2.01 18.49 -8.15
N MET A 73 -2.30 17.59 -7.21
CA MET A 73 -3.64 17.05 -6.97
C MET A 73 -4.44 17.94 -6.02
N THR A 74 -3.85 18.30 -4.87
CA THR A 74 -4.56 18.89 -3.71
C THR A 74 -4.36 20.40 -3.54
N GLY A 75 -3.57 21.04 -4.41
CA GLY A 75 -3.33 22.47 -4.35
C GLY A 75 -4.63 23.28 -4.30
N LYS A 76 -4.74 24.21 -3.33
CA LYS A 76 -5.99 24.93 -3.00
C LYS A 76 -6.69 25.57 -4.20
N MET A 77 -5.92 26.13 -5.13
CA MET A 77 -6.43 26.79 -6.34
C MET A 77 -6.01 26.07 -7.63
N SER A 78 -4.77 25.60 -7.68
CA SER A 78 -4.17 25.02 -8.89
C SER A 78 -4.26 23.51 -8.96
N GLY A 79 -4.72 22.84 -7.90
CA GLY A 79 -4.79 21.39 -7.82
C GLY A 79 -5.91 20.80 -8.67
N ALA A 80 -5.71 19.59 -9.20
CA ALA A 80 -6.72 18.88 -9.97
C ALA A 80 -8.04 18.74 -9.20
N VAL A 81 -7.97 18.36 -7.91
CA VAL A 81 -9.15 18.21 -7.03
C VAL A 81 -9.92 19.52 -6.89
N ALA A 82 -9.23 20.65 -6.70
CA ALA A 82 -9.88 21.96 -6.59
C ALA A 82 -10.66 22.31 -7.86
N LYS A 83 -10.10 21.97 -9.03
CA LYS A 83 -10.75 22.21 -10.32
C LYS A 83 -11.90 21.24 -10.59
N ILE A 84 -11.77 19.96 -10.23
CA ILE A 84 -12.86 18.96 -10.29
C ILE A 84 -14.05 19.44 -9.47
N LYS A 85 -13.82 19.88 -8.23
CA LYS A 85 -14.87 20.44 -7.35
C LYS A 85 -15.54 21.69 -7.92
N GLY A 86 -14.83 22.45 -8.76
CA GLY A 86 -15.40 23.59 -9.49
C GLY A 86 -16.41 23.18 -10.56
N LYS A 87 -16.27 21.97 -11.13
CA LYS A 87 -17.19 21.39 -12.11
C LYS A 87 -18.29 20.58 -11.42
N ALA A 88 -17.91 19.55 -10.68
CA ALA A 88 -18.80 18.68 -9.92
C ALA A 88 -19.12 19.30 -8.56
N LYS A 89 -20.14 20.18 -8.54
CA LYS A 89 -20.58 20.84 -7.30
C LYS A 89 -21.11 19.80 -6.31
N GLY A 90 -20.46 19.70 -5.14
CA GLY A 90 -20.78 18.71 -4.11
C GLY A 90 -19.79 17.55 -4.03
N CYS A 91 -18.85 17.45 -4.97
CA CYS A 91 -17.74 16.50 -4.90
C CYS A 91 -16.90 16.73 -3.64
N SER A 92 -16.72 15.70 -2.83
CA SER A 92 -15.78 15.69 -1.71
C SER A 92 -14.39 15.21 -2.15
N SER A 93 -13.42 15.29 -1.26
CA SER A 93 -12.09 14.73 -1.55
C SER A 93 -11.47 14.19 -0.29
N VAL A 94 -10.92 12.99 -0.40
CA VAL A 94 -10.16 12.37 0.68
C VAL A 94 -8.70 12.21 0.29
N HIS A 95 -7.85 12.28 1.30
CA HIS A 95 -6.45 11.92 1.12
C HIS A 95 -6.31 10.40 1.22
N CYS A 96 -5.54 9.80 0.32
CA CYS A 96 -5.35 8.36 0.25
C CYS A 96 -4.82 7.83 1.58
N ILE A 97 -5.59 6.92 2.20
CA ILE A 97 -5.28 6.36 3.51
C ILE A 97 -3.94 5.62 3.49
N LEU A 98 -3.61 4.93 2.38
CA LEU A 98 -2.33 4.24 2.20
C LEU A 98 -1.16 5.23 2.22
N HIS A 99 -1.30 6.37 1.55
CA HIS A 99 -0.29 7.43 1.57
C HIS A 99 -0.18 8.07 2.97
N GLN A 100 -1.31 8.33 3.66
CA GLN A 100 -1.27 8.85 5.03
C GLN A 100 -0.54 7.91 6.00
N HIS A 101 -0.81 6.61 5.91
CA HIS A 101 -0.09 5.61 6.68
C HIS A 101 1.41 5.66 6.34
N ALA A 102 1.78 5.73 5.07
CA ALA A 102 3.18 5.83 4.64
C ALA A 102 3.89 7.06 5.20
N LEU A 103 3.25 8.22 5.17
CA LEU A 103 3.79 9.46 5.74
C LEU A 103 3.94 9.36 7.25
N THR A 104 2.95 8.78 7.94
CA THR A 104 3.02 8.56 9.39
C THR A 104 4.18 7.63 9.74
N MET A 105 4.42 6.61 8.93
CA MET A 105 5.54 5.69 9.10
C MET A 105 6.91 6.36 8.94
N LYS A 106 7.04 7.35 8.04
CA LYS A 106 8.28 8.15 7.93
C LYS A 106 8.62 8.87 9.23
N LYS A 107 7.61 9.26 10.02
CA LYS A 107 7.78 9.92 11.33
C LYS A 107 7.93 8.95 12.51
N MET A 108 7.94 7.65 12.27
CA MET A 108 8.08 6.66 13.33
C MET A 108 9.46 6.74 14.03
N PRO A 109 9.52 6.59 15.38
CA PRO A 109 10.78 6.55 16.11
C PRO A 109 11.75 5.48 15.57
N PRO A 110 13.08 5.72 15.60
CA PRO A 110 14.07 4.80 15.07
C PRO A 110 13.94 3.37 15.58
N PHE A 111 13.76 3.18 16.90
CA PHE A 111 13.64 1.84 17.50
C PHE A 111 12.47 1.02 16.92
N LYS A 112 11.31 1.64 16.67
CA LYS A 112 10.15 0.94 16.08
C LYS A 112 10.41 0.58 14.61
N LYS A 113 11.13 1.44 13.88
CA LYS A 113 11.53 1.14 12.50
C LYS A 113 12.50 -0.04 12.45
N GLU A 114 13.42 -0.12 13.39
CA GLU A 114 14.36 -1.23 13.54
C GLU A 114 13.61 -2.55 13.77
N VAL A 115 12.74 -2.62 14.78
CA VAL A 115 11.95 -3.83 15.06
C VAL A 115 11.17 -4.31 13.83
N LEU A 116 10.52 -3.40 13.10
CA LEU A 116 9.77 -3.75 11.89
C LEU A 116 10.69 -4.23 10.74
N SER A 117 11.89 -3.66 10.62
CA SER A 117 12.90 -4.07 9.65
C SER A 117 13.44 -5.46 9.96
N GLU A 118 13.74 -5.74 11.22
CA GLU A 118 14.22 -7.05 11.68
C GLU A 118 13.16 -8.13 11.54
N THR A 119 11.91 -7.81 11.89
CA THR A 119 10.75 -8.67 11.63
C THR A 119 10.66 -9.05 10.15
N ALA A 120 10.81 -8.08 9.25
CA ALA A 120 10.78 -8.36 7.81
C ALA A 120 11.95 -9.26 7.37
N LYS A 121 13.16 -9.05 7.90
CA LYS A 121 14.33 -9.90 7.62
C LYS A 121 14.11 -11.35 8.05
N ILE A 122 13.59 -11.56 9.26
CA ILE A 122 13.28 -12.90 9.81
C ILE A 122 12.22 -13.60 8.95
N ILE A 123 11.11 -12.91 8.68
CA ILE A 123 10.03 -13.45 7.85
C ILE A 123 10.55 -13.80 6.46
N ASN A 124 11.33 -12.92 5.83
CA ASN A 124 11.89 -13.17 4.50
C ASN A 124 12.86 -14.35 4.50
N PHE A 125 13.69 -14.50 5.52
CA PHE A 125 14.59 -15.65 5.66
C PHE A 125 13.84 -16.99 5.67
N ILE A 126 12.72 -17.05 6.41
CA ILE A 126 11.89 -18.26 6.52
C ILE A 126 11.04 -18.47 5.26
N LYS A 127 10.39 -17.41 4.76
CA LYS A 127 9.35 -17.49 3.72
C LYS A 127 9.88 -17.48 2.29
N SER A 128 11.00 -16.80 2.01
CA SER A 128 11.53 -16.66 0.64
C SER A 128 12.05 -17.99 0.08
N ARG A 129 12.49 -18.91 0.94
CA ARG A 129 13.01 -20.22 0.57
C ARG A 129 11.94 -21.30 0.74
N PRO A 130 11.52 -22.02 -0.32
CA PRO A 130 10.50 -23.06 -0.21
C PRO A 130 10.85 -24.19 0.78
N LYS A 131 12.14 -24.53 0.92
CA LYS A 131 12.61 -25.48 1.93
C LYS A 131 12.34 -24.97 3.35
N ASN A 132 12.79 -23.75 3.66
CA ASN A 132 12.62 -23.15 4.99
C ASN A 132 11.15 -23.03 5.38
N ASN A 133 10.30 -22.56 4.45
CA ASN A 133 8.87 -22.43 4.70
C ASN A 133 8.19 -23.78 4.99
N ARG A 134 8.62 -24.88 4.35
CA ARG A 134 8.12 -26.23 4.64
C ARG A 134 8.59 -26.75 5.99
N LEU A 135 9.89 -26.62 6.28
CA LEU A 135 10.46 -27.06 7.56
C LEU A 135 9.88 -26.29 8.74
N PHE A 136 9.72 -24.98 8.61
CA PHE A 136 9.09 -24.14 9.63
C PHE A 136 7.63 -24.55 9.87
N LYS A 137 6.89 -24.89 8.81
CA LYS A 137 5.50 -25.39 8.95
C LYS A 137 5.43 -26.72 9.71
N ILE A 138 6.39 -27.62 9.48
CA ILE A 138 6.50 -28.89 10.23
C ILE A 138 6.79 -28.59 11.69
N LEU A 139 7.79 -27.75 11.98
CA LEU A 139 8.13 -27.33 13.35
C LEU A 139 6.92 -26.74 14.09
N CYS A 140 6.14 -25.86 13.45
CA CYS A 140 4.91 -25.34 14.07
C CYS A 140 3.87 -26.43 14.33
N GLY A 141 3.80 -27.47 13.48
CA GLY A 141 2.91 -28.61 13.70
C GLY A 141 3.35 -29.47 14.89
N ASP A 142 4.66 -29.74 14.99
CA ASP A 142 5.25 -30.52 16.08
C ASP A 142 5.13 -29.80 17.44
N MET A 143 5.10 -28.47 17.43
CA MET A 143 4.88 -27.63 18.61
C MET A 143 3.40 -27.31 18.89
N GLU A 144 2.47 -27.91 18.15
CA GLU A 144 1.02 -27.70 18.28
C GLU A 144 0.61 -26.21 18.20
N SER A 145 1.34 -25.41 17.43
CA SER A 145 1.09 -23.98 17.30
C SER A 145 -0.24 -23.73 16.59
N LEU A 146 -1.04 -22.78 17.11
CA LEU A 146 -2.30 -22.36 16.47
C LEU A 146 -2.11 -21.84 15.05
N GLN A 147 -0.93 -21.31 14.75
CA GLN A 147 -0.57 -20.78 13.43
C GLN A 147 0.61 -21.58 12.88
N THR A 148 0.49 -22.09 11.66
CA THR A 148 1.56 -22.90 11.06
C THR A 148 2.38 -22.15 10.01
N SER A 149 2.19 -20.82 9.90
CA SER A 149 2.92 -20.01 8.92
C SER A 149 2.99 -18.54 9.28
N LEU A 150 4.11 -17.94 8.92
CA LEU A 150 4.33 -16.49 8.94
C LEU A 150 3.65 -15.83 7.74
N LEU A 151 3.19 -14.60 7.94
CA LEU A 151 2.64 -13.73 6.90
C LEU A 151 3.79 -13.08 6.14
N LEU A 152 3.94 -13.44 4.86
CA LEU A 152 4.97 -12.85 4.01
C LEU A 152 4.76 -11.33 3.91
N HIS A 153 5.80 -10.58 4.24
CA HIS A 153 5.86 -9.16 3.96
C HIS A 153 6.24 -8.99 2.49
N THR A 154 5.27 -8.60 1.64
CA THR A 154 5.63 -7.98 0.36
C THR A 154 5.65 -6.47 0.56
N GLU A 155 6.66 -5.81 -0.03
CA GLU A 155 6.86 -4.36 0.09
C GLU A 155 5.67 -3.54 -0.40
N ILE A 156 4.68 -4.15 -1.06
CA ILE A 156 3.56 -3.48 -1.72
C ILE A 156 2.34 -3.37 -0.77
N ARG A 157 2.32 -4.07 0.38
CA ARG A 157 1.17 -4.09 1.31
C ARG A 157 1.56 -3.71 2.74
N TRP A 158 1.92 -2.44 2.92
CA TRP A 158 2.39 -1.87 4.20
C TRP A 158 1.42 -2.07 5.36
N LEU A 159 0.12 -2.17 5.08
CA LEU A 159 -0.95 -2.49 6.04
C LEU A 159 -0.73 -3.81 6.80
N PHE A 160 0.14 -4.69 6.31
CA PHE A 160 0.40 -5.98 6.95
C PHE A 160 1.62 -5.97 7.88
N ARG A 161 2.40 -4.88 8.00
CA ARG A 161 3.57 -4.87 8.90
C ARG A 161 3.23 -5.14 10.36
N GLY A 162 2.17 -4.53 10.87
CA GLY A 162 1.67 -4.79 12.23
C GLY A 162 1.20 -6.23 12.40
N LYS A 163 0.42 -6.76 11.45
CA LYS A 163 -0.05 -8.15 11.47
C LYS A 163 1.09 -9.16 11.37
N SER A 164 2.09 -8.89 10.54
CA SER A 164 3.30 -9.70 10.42
C SER A 164 4.10 -9.72 11.72
N LEU A 165 4.24 -8.58 12.41
CA LEU A 165 4.87 -8.52 13.72
C LEU A 165 4.09 -9.32 14.77
N ILE A 166 2.76 -9.15 14.83
CA ILE A 166 1.90 -9.94 15.73
C ILE A 166 2.06 -11.42 15.46
N ARG A 167 1.99 -11.85 14.19
CA ARG A 167 2.17 -13.26 13.80
C ARG A 167 3.55 -13.80 14.16
N LEU A 168 4.60 -13.01 13.99
CA LEU A 168 5.95 -13.41 14.39
C LEU A 168 6.01 -13.60 15.91
N PHE A 169 5.38 -12.72 16.69
CA PHE A 169 5.35 -12.81 18.14
C PHE A 169 4.52 -14.00 18.65
N GLU A 170 3.41 -14.32 18.00
CA GLU A 170 2.61 -15.54 18.23
C GLU A 170 3.46 -16.80 18.06
N LEU A 171 4.41 -16.79 17.10
CA LEU A 171 5.29 -17.90 16.77
C LEU A 171 6.73 -17.70 17.27
N ARG A 172 6.95 -16.87 18.28
CA ARG A 172 8.30 -16.47 18.70
C ARG A 172 9.18 -17.65 19.12
N ASN A 173 8.59 -18.70 19.68
CA ASN A 173 9.30 -19.88 20.15
C ASN A 173 9.79 -20.72 18.96
N GLU A 174 8.89 -21.02 18.03
CA GLU A 174 9.15 -21.75 16.79
C GLU A 174 10.15 -20.98 15.93
N VAL A 175 9.98 -19.67 15.81
CA VAL A 175 10.90 -18.79 15.10
C VAL A 175 12.27 -18.80 15.78
N GLY A 176 12.34 -18.69 17.10
CA GLY A 176 13.60 -18.73 17.85
C GLY A 176 14.38 -20.03 17.62
N ILE A 177 13.70 -21.19 17.70
CA ILE A 177 14.28 -22.50 17.40
C ILE A 177 14.77 -22.54 15.95
N PHE A 178 13.91 -22.18 15.01
CA PHE A 178 14.23 -22.24 13.58
C PHE A 178 15.42 -21.36 13.20
N LEU A 179 15.51 -20.16 13.75
CA LEU A 179 16.63 -19.25 13.48
C LEU A 179 17.95 -19.76 14.07
N ARG A 180 17.91 -20.42 15.23
CA ARG A 180 19.08 -21.03 15.87
C ARG A 180 19.62 -22.19 15.05
N ASP A 181 18.75 -23.10 14.61
CA ASP A 181 19.14 -24.26 13.80
C ASP A 181 19.73 -23.89 12.43
N ASN A 182 19.59 -22.62 12.02
CA ASN A 182 20.10 -22.09 10.77
C ASN A 182 21.13 -20.96 10.96
N ASP A 183 21.69 -20.79 12.16
CA ASP A 183 22.71 -19.78 12.51
C ASP A 183 22.38 -18.36 12.01
N PHE A 184 21.10 -17.97 12.10
CA PHE A 184 20.67 -16.65 11.63
C PHE A 184 20.93 -15.59 12.70
N VAL A 185 21.66 -14.53 12.34
CA VAL A 185 22.16 -13.47 13.25
C VAL A 185 21.08 -12.84 14.15
N LEU A 186 19.82 -12.77 13.69
CA LEU A 186 18.73 -12.20 14.50
C LEU A 186 18.05 -13.21 15.45
N GLY A 187 18.49 -14.47 15.47
CA GLY A 187 17.99 -15.51 16.37
C GLY A 187 18.21 -15.16 17.85
N GLU A 188 19.31 -14.47 18.17
CA GLU A 188 19.65 -14.05 19.53
C GLU A 188 18.72 -12.95 20.08
N LYS A 189 18.06 -12.19 19.20
CA LYS A 189 17.16 -11.09 19.59
C LYS A 189 15.77 -11.54 20.04
N LEU A 190 15.44 -12.82 19.88
CA LEU A 190 14.15 -13.39 20.27
C LEU A 190 14.16 -14.05 21.65
N TYR A 191 15.30 -14.02 22.35
CA TYR A 191 15.38 -14.41 23.75
C TYR A 191 14.94 -13.23 24.63
N ASP A 192 13.80 -13.39 25.30
CA ASP A 192 13.58 -12.68 26.56
C ASP A 192 14.29 -13.48 27.65
N GLU A 193 15.34 -12.92 28.26
CA GLU A 193 15.72 -13.31 29.62
C GLU A 193 14.64 -12.77 30.57
N ARG A 194 13.60 -13.57 30.81
CA ARG A 194 12.65 -13.35 31.91
C ARG A 194 12.45 -14.62 32.70
#